data_AF-A0A4R6YU82-F1
#
_entry.id   AF-A0A4R6YU82-F1
#
_cell.length_a   1.000
_cell.length_b   1.000
_cell.length_c   1.000
_cell.angle_alpha   90.00
_cell.angle_beta   90.00
_cell.angle_gamma   90.00
#
_symmetry.space_group_name_H-M   'P 1'
#
loop_
_entity.id
_entity.type
_entity.pdbx_description
1 polymer ?
#
loop_
_entity_poly.entity_id
_entity_poly.type
_entity_poly.pdbx_seq_one_letter_code
_entity_poly.pdbx_strand_id
1 'polypeptide(L)'
;MTDTQIAHIRARSALLLRFVSLLAAALWLTFLLERFGAVSLGLFAPASDATAWRAFAVQCVLAIPELFYLLALGGVRRALAEFARGQLYVPTVTRMLDRIGLLLAAGAFVGVFVVPGLQRALGASPGYWIAFDVSALVLGALGLSLTVIAHVFGRAAALEAELDEIF
;
A
#
# COMPACT_ATOMS: atom_id res chain seq x y z
N MET A 1 19.69 -1.36 26.45
CA MET A 1 18.23 -1.40 26.65
C MET A 1 17.92 -2.33 27.81
N THR A 2 17.07 -1.93 28.75
CA THR A 2 16.67 -2.77 29.90
C THR A 2 15.58 -3.78 29.47
N ASP A 3 15.55 -4.96 30.09
CA ASP A 3 14.59 -6.04 29.76
C ASP A 3 13.12 -5.60 29.79
N THR A 4 12.80 -4.63 30.66
CA THR A 4 11.49 -3.98 30.75
C THR A 4 11.11 -3.17 29.51
N GLN A 5 12.07 -2.48 28.87
CA GLN A 5 11.83 -1.75 27.62
C GLN A 5 11.55 -2.70 26.46
N ILE A 6 12.27 -3.82 26.38
CA ILE A 6 12.09 -4.83 25.33
C ILE A 6 10.71 -5.50 25.46
N ALA A 7 10.29 -5.83 26.67
CA ALA A 7 8.97 -6.41 26.93
C ALA A 7 7.82 -5.46 26.54
N HIS A 8 7.95 -4.17 26.85
CA HIS A 8 6.94 -3.15 26.51
C HIS A 8 6.80 -2.94 24.99
N ILE A 9 7.92 -2.96 24.25
CA ILE A 9 7.92 -2.87 22.78
C ILE A 9 7.19 -4.09 22.19
N ARG A 10 7.53 -5.31 22.63
CA ARG A 10 6.90 -6.54 22.12
C ARG A 10 5.38 -6.57 22.36
N ALA A 11 4.93 -6.19 23.55
CA ALA A 11 3.50 -6.16 23.90
C ALA A 11 2.71 -5.16 23.03
N ARG A 12 3.24 -3.94 22.83
CA ARG A 12 2.63 -2.94 21.96
C ARG A 12 2.62 -3.36 20.50
N SER A 13 3.71 -3.95 20.00
CA SER A 13 3.78 -4.47 18.64
C SER A 13 2.76 -5.57 18.39
N ALA A 14 2.52 -6.47 19.35
CA ALA A 14 1.51 -7.51 19.23
C ALA A 14 0.07 -6.96 19.15
N LEU A 15 -0.25 -5.92 19.93
CA LEU A 15 -1.55 -5.25 19.87
C LEU A 15 -1.73 -4.53 18.53
N LEU A 16 -0.72 -3.74 18.12
CA LEU A 16 -0.71 -3.07 16.82
C LEU A 16 -0.85 -4.04 15.66
N LEU A 17 -0.21 -5.22 15.73
CA LEU A 17 -0.35 -6.26 14.73
C LEU A 17 -1.77 -6.78 14.58
N ARG A 18 -2.44 -7.06 15.70
CA ARG A 18 -3.84 -7.51 15.69
C ARG A 18 -4.73 -6.42 15.10
N PHE A 19 -4.55 -5.19 15.53
CA PHE A 19 -5.29 -4.04 15.03
C PHE A 19 -5.10 -3.86 13.51
N VAL A 20 -3.85 -3.80 13.04
CA VAL A 20 -3.51 -3.64 11.62
C VAL A 20 -4.00 -4.84 10.80
N SER A 21 -3.96 -6.06 11.34
CA SER A 21 -4.48 -7.25 10.66
C SER A 21 -6.00 -7.20 10.52
N LEU A 22 -6.72 -6.82 11.57
CA LEU A 22 -8.17 -6.64 11.54
C LEU A 22 -8.56 -5.51 10.59
N LEU A 23 -7.85 -4.38 10.65
CA LEU A 23 -8.05 -3.27 9.73
C LEU A 23 -7.81 -3.70 8.28
N ALA A 24 -6.71 -4.40 7.99
CA ALA A 24 -6.43 -4.91 6.65
C ALA A 24 -7.50 -5.88 6.17
N ALA A 25 -7.96 -6.80 7.03
CA ALA A 25 -9.02 -7.75 6.70
C ALA A 25 -10.35 -7.03 6.42
N ALA A 26 -10.71 -6.06 7.25
CA ALA A 26 -11.90 -5.24 7.07
C ALA A 26 -11.83 -4.43 5.77
N LEU A 27 -10.69 -3.78 5.49
CA LEU A 27 -10.50 -3.02 4.25
C LEU A 27 -10.54 -3.91 3.02
N TRP A 28 -9.93 -5.10 3.06
CA TRP A 28 -10.04 -6.10 1.98
C TRP A 28 -11.49 -6.54 1.76
N LEU A 29 -12.23 -6.80 2.84
CA LEU A 29 -13.63 -7.21 2.77
C LEU A 29 -14.49 -6.08 2.17
N THR A 30 -14.35 -4.86 2.66
CA THR A 30 -15.07 -3.69 2.14
C THR A 30 -14.73 -3.45 0.68
N PHE A 31 -13.45 -3.50 0.30
CA PHE A 31 -13.00 -3.37 -1.08
C PHE A 31 -13.65 -4.40 -2.01
N LEU A 32 -13.66 -5.68 -1.60
CA LEU A 32 -14.29 -6.75 -2.38
C LEU A 32 -15.80 -6.54 -2.51
N LEU A 33 -16.47 -6.15 -1.41
CA LEU A 33 -17.91 -5.88 -1.40
C LEU A 33 -18.29 -4.67 -2.26
N GLU A 34 -17.54 -3.58 -2.18
CA GLU A 34 -17.82 -2.36 -2.96
C GLU A 34 -17.58 -2.58 -4.45
N ARG A 35 -16.44 -3.17 -4.82
CA ARG A 35 -16.04 -3.34 -6.22
C ARG A 35 -16.76 -4.48 -6.93
N PHE A 36 -17.04 -5.58 -6.23
CA PHE A 36 -17.62 -6.78 -6.83
C PHE A 36 -19.04 -7.11 -6.34
N GLY A 37 -19.56 -6.43 -5.32
CA GLY A 37 -20.94 -6.63 -4.86
C GLY A 37 -21.96 -6.25 -5.93
N ALA A 38 -21.78 -5.12 -6.60
CA ALA A 38 -22.68 -4.69 -7.68
C ALA A 38 -22.53 -5.55 -8.96
N VAL A 39 -21.30 -5.97 -9.29
CA VAL A 39 -21.02 -6.81 -10.46
C VAL A 39 -21.60 -8.22 -10.28
N SER A 40 -21.46 -8.81 -9.09
CA SER A 40 -22.02 -10.14 -8.81
C SER A 40 -23.54 -10.14 -8.94
N LEU A 41 -24.23 -9.12 -8.43
CA LEU A 41 -25.68 -8.95 -8.61
C LEU A 41 -26.09 -8.73 -10.07
N GLY A 42 -25.29 -7.98 -10.85
CA GLY A 42 -25.55 -7.72 -12.27
C GLY A 42 -25.27 -8.90 -13.21
N LEU A 43 -24.32 -9.79 -12.86
CA LEU A 43 -24.02 -11.01 -13.63
C LEU A 43 -25.08 -12.11 -13.48
N PHE A 44 -25.83 -12.11 -12.37
CA PHE A 44 -27.00 -13.00 -12.19
C PHE A 44 -28.27 -12.44 -12.88
N ALA A 45 -28.23 -11.22 -13.43
CA ALA A 45 -29.32 -10.69 -14.23
C ALA A 45 -29.27 -11.30 -15.66
N PRO A 46 -30.38 -11.83 -16.20
CA PRO A 46 -30.39 -12.62 -17.44
C PRO A 46 -30.09 -11.86 -18.75
N ALA A 47 -29.66 -10.60 -18.69
CA ALA A 47 -29.32 -9.76 -19.83
C ALA A 47 -27.85 -9.29 -19.73
N SER A 48 -26.89 -10.21 -19.93
CA SER A 48 -25.47 -9.86 -19.96
C SER A 48 -25.10 -9.24 -21.31
N ASP A 49 -25.40 -7.96 -21.49
CA ASP A 49 -25.00 -7.16 -22.63
C ASP A 49 -23.53 -6.71 -22.54
N ALA A 50 -22.97 -6.24 -23.66
CA ALA A 50 -21.64 -5.63 -23.75
C ALA A 50 -21.41 -4.46 -22.76
N THR A 51 -22.49 -3.86 -22.25
CA THR A 51 -22.50 -2.82 -21.22
C THR A 51 -22.05 -3.35 -19.85
N ALA A 52 -22.43 -4.58 -19.48
CA ALA A 52 -22.00 -5.22 -18.23
C ALA A 52 -20.49 -5.47 -18.22
N TRP A 53 -19.93 -5.91 -19.35
CA TRP A 53 -18.49 -6.15 -19.44
C TRP A 53 -17.66 -4.88 -19.34
N ARG A 54 -18.16 -3.79 -19.94
CA ARG A 54 -17.53 -2.48 -19.83
C ARG A 54 -17.60 -1.93 -18.41
N ALA A 55 -18.71 -2.11 -17.70
CA ALA A 55 -18.85 -1.71 -16.31
C ALA A 55 -17.85 -2.46 -15.41
N PHE A 56 -17.68 -3.76 -15.62
CA PHE A 56 -16.67 -4.56 -14.92
C PHE A 56 -15.25 -4.07 -15.20
N ALA A 57 -14.90 -3.82 -16.47
CA ALA A 57 -13.58 -3.32 -16.84
C ALA A 57 -13.26 -1.97 -16.16
N VAL A 58 -14.25 -1.07 -16.08
CA VAL A 58 -14.10 0.21 -15.36
C VAL A 58 -13.88 0.01 -13.86
N GLN A 59 -14.61 -0.93 -13.24
CA GLN A 59 -14.40 -1.27 -11.82
C GLN A 59 -13.00 -1.83 -11.56
N CYS A 60 -12.50 -2.71 -12.44
CA CYS A 60 -11.14 -3.23 -12.36
C CYS A 60 -10.10 -2.11 -12.44
N VAL A 61 -10.28 -1.14 -13.33
CA VAL A 61 -9.38 0.02 -13.47
C VAL A 61 -9.40 0.88 -12.20
N LEU A 62 -10.58 1.15 -11.64
CA LEU A 62 -10.73 1.93 -10.41
C LEU A 62 -10.15 1.24 -9.19
N ALA A 63 -10.11 -0.09 -9.19
CA ALA A 63 -9.57 -0.90 -8.12
C ALA A 63 -8.03 -0.93 -8.07
N ILE A 64 -7.34 -0.56 -9.15
CA ILE A 64 -5.87 -0.70 -9.22
C ILE A 64 -5.15 0.10 -8.12
N PRO A 65 -5.40 1.41 -7.91
CA PRO A 65 -4.71 2.19 -6.87
C PRO A 65 -4.93 1.62 -5.47
N GLU A 66 -6.16 1.18 -5.19
CA GLU A 66 -6.55 0.59 -3.89
C GLU A 66 -5.76 -0.69 -3.59
N LEU A 67 -5.50 -1.52 -4.61
CA LEU A 67 -4.66 -2.71 -4.46
C LEU A 67 -3.23 -2.35 -4.05
N PHE A 68 -2.64 -1.30 -4.62
CA PHE A 68 -1.30 -0.84 -4.21
C PHE A 68 -1.28 -0.43 -2.74
N TYR A 69 -2.31 0.28 -2.28
CA TYR A 69 -2.41 0.70 -0.88
C TYR A 69 -2.62 -0.48 0.07
N LEU A 70 -3.44 -1.46 -0.30
CA LEU A 70 -3.63 -2.70 0.47
C LEU A 70 -2.35 -3.54 0.55
N LEU A 71 -1.59 -3.61 -0.54
CA LEU A 71 -0.27 -4.27 -0.56
C LEU A 71 0.73 -3.56 0.34
N ALA A 72 0.75 -2.22 0.34
CA ALA A 72 1.57 -1.42 1.24
C ALA A 72 1.23 -1.70 2.71
N LEU A 73 -0.06 -1.78 3.04
CA LEU A 73 -0.55 -2.15 4.37
C LEU A 73 -0.11 -3.57 4.77
N GLY A 74 -0.10 -4.51 3.83
CA GLY A 74 0.47 -5.85 4.02
C GLY A 74 1.96 -5.80 4.37
N GLY A 75 2.72 -4.88 3.77
CA GLY A 75 4.12 -4.59 4.12
C GLY A 75 4.27 -4.07 5.54
N VAL A 76 3.45 -3.10 5.96
CA VAL A 76 3.43 -2.55 7.33
C VAL A 76 3.13 -3.67 8.35
N ARG A 77 2.15 -4.53 8.06
CA ARG A 77 1.84 -5.68 8.91
C ARG A 77 3.02 -6.62 9.08
N ARG A 78 3.74 -6.93 7.99
CA ARG A 78 4.95 -7.78 8.04
C ARG A 78 6.05 -7.13 8.87
N ALA A 79 6.25 -5.82 8.73
CA ALA A 79 7.22 -5.06 9.51
C ALA A 79 6.94 -5.14 11.02
N LEU A 80 5.69 -4.88 11.41
CA LEU A 80 5.28 -5.01 12.81
C LEU A 80 5.47 -6.45 13.34
N ALA A 81 5.31 -7.46 12.48
CA ALA A 81 5.44 -8.87 12.85
C ALA A 81 6.89 -9.26 13.12
N GLU A 82 7.83 -8.67 12.38
CA GLU A 82 9.26 -8.85 12.62
C GLU A 82 9.73 -8.08 13.86
N PHE A 83 9.20 -6.88 14.10
CA PHE A 83 9.43 -6.14 15.35
C PHE A 83 8.93 -6.88 16.58
N ALA A 84 7.74 -7.48 16.53
CA ALA A 84 7.21 -8.28 17.63
C ALA A 84 8.07 -9.53 17.91
N ARG A 85 8.74 -10.08 16.89
CA ARG A 85 9.68 -11.20 17.01
C ARG A 85 11.08 -10.77 17.49
N GLY A 86 11.31 -9.49 17.71
CA GLY A 86 12.59 -8.94 18.17
C GLY A 86 13.64 -8.79 17.06
N GLN A 87 13.26 -8.92 15.78
CA GLN A 87 14.17 -8.82 14.63
C GLN A 87 14.32 -7.34 14.19
N LEU A 88 14.80 -6.49 15.09
CA LEU A 88 15.05 -5.07 14.85
C LEU A 88 16.39 -4.86 14.13
N TYR A 89 16.53 -5.42 12.92
CA TYR A 89 17.73 -5.24 12.10
C TYR A 89 17.56 -4.07 11.14
N VAL A 90 18.50 -3.12 11.15
CA VAL A 90 18.50 -1.93 10.27
C VAL A 90 18.26 -2.29 8.80
N PRO A 91 18.92 -3.31 8.21
CA PRO A 91 18.70 -3.68 6.79
C PRO A 91 17.28 -4.16 6.48
N THR A 92 16.59 -4.74 7.46
CA THR A 92 15.21 -5.21 7.30
C THR A 92 14.25 -4.03 7.27
N VAL A 93 14.43 -3.08 8.20
CA VAL A 93 13.60 -1.88 8.30
C VAL A 93 13.73 -1.01 7.06
N THR A 94 14.95 -0.81 6.55
CA THR A 94 15.18 -0.03 5.34
C THR A 94 14.48 -0.64 4.12
N ARG A 95 14.64 -1.94 3.89
CA ARG A 95 13.94 -2.65 2.80
C ARG A 95 12.42 -2.56 2.90
N MET A 96 11.88 -2.60 4.12
CA MET A 96 10.43 -2.48 4.34
C MET A 96 9.93 -1.06 4.06
N LEU A 97 10.60 -0.05 4.59
CA LEU A 97 10.28 1.36 4.34
C LEU A 97 10.32 1.68 2.85
N ASP A 98 11.35 1.19 2.15
CA ASP A 98 11.50 1.39 0.71
C ASP A 98 10.35 0.77 -0.08
N ARG A 99 10.02 -0.50 0.18
CA ARG A 99 8.93 -1.21 -0.49
C ARG A 99 7.56 -0.59 -0.21
N ILE A 100 7.29 -0.22 1.04
CA ILE A 100 6.03 0.43 1.42
C ILE A 100 5.94 1.80 0.73
N GLY A 101 7.03 2.57 0.76
CA GLY A 101 7.11 3.87 0.11
C GLY A 101 6.84 3.81 -1.40
N LEU A 102 7.50 2.87 -2.09
CA LEU A 102 7.31 2.64 -3.52
C LEU A 102 5.88 2.20 -3.87
N LEU A 103 5.26 1.32 -3.07
CA LEU A 103 3.87 0.90 -3.31
C LEU A 103 2.89 2.06 -3.16
N LEU A 104 3.06 2.90 -2.13
CA LEU A 104 2.23 4.09 -1.94
C LEU A 104 2.41 5.11 -3.07
N ALA A 105 3.65 5.39 -3.44
CA ALA A 105 3.98 6.28 -4.55
C ALA A 105 3.42 5.77 -5.88
N ALA A 106 3.56 4.48 -6.16
CA ALA A 106 3.03 3.84 -7.36
C ALA A 106 1.49 3.87 -7.39
N GLY A 107 0.83 3.55 -6.27
CA GLY A 107 -0.63 3.62 -6.17
C GLY A 107 -1.16 5.02 -6.43
N ALA A 108 -0.53 6.04 -5.84
CA ALA A 108 -0.86 7.44 -6.05
C ALA A 108 -0.66 7.86 -7.52
N PHE A 109 0.49 7.51 -8.10
CA PHE A 109 0.80 7.80 -9.51
C PHE A 109 -0.23 7.15 -10.45
N VAL A 110 -0.56 5.87 -10.20
CA VAL A 110 -1.55 5.14 -10.99
C VAL A 110 -2.93 5.80 -10.87
N GLY A 111 -3.35 6.17 -9.65
CA GLY A 111 -4.63 6.84 -9.43
C GLY A 111 -4.74 8.20 -10.11
N VAL A 112 -3.67 9.00 -10.08
CA VAL A 112 -3.66 10.36 -10.63
C VAL A 112 -3.50 10.39 -12.15
N PHE A 113 -2.66 9.52 -12.72
CA PHE A 113 -2.27 9.60 -14.14
C PHE A 113 -2.79 8.44 -15.00
N VAL A 114 -2.79 7.21 -14.47
CA VAL A 114 -3.10 6.02 -15.27
C VAL A 114 -4.60 5.74 -15.32
N VAL A 115 -5.28 5.80 -14.17
CA VAL A 115 -6.73 5.54 -14.06
C VAL A 115 -7.56 6.46 -14.96
N PRO A 116 -7.33 7.79 -15.00
CA PRO A 116 -8.11 8.69 -15.86
C PRO A 116 -7.92 8.37 -17.35
N GLY A 117 -6.68 8.06 -17.76
CA GLY A 117 -6.36 7.65 -19.13
C GLY A 117 -7.07 6.34 -19.52
N LEU A 118 -7.08 5.34 -18.64
CA LEU A 118 -7.76 4.07 -18.86
C LEU A 118 -9.29 4.23 -18.89
N GLN A 119 -9.86 5.03 -17.99
CA GLN A 119 -11.30 5.34 -18.02
C GLN A 119 -11.71 6.01 -19.34
N ARG A 120 -10.87 6.91 -19.86
CA ARG A 120 -11.08 7.54 -21.16
C ARG A 120 -10.96 6.54 -22.31
N ALA A 121 -9.96 5.66 -22.30
CA ALA A 121 -9.83 4.60 -23.30
C ALA A 121 -11.04 3.64 -23.31
N LEU A 122 -11.62 3.38 -22.14
CA LEU A 122 -12.87 2.64 -21.98
C LEU A 122 -14.13 3.51 -22.26
N GLY A 123 -13.98 4.75 -22.69
CA GLY A 123 -15.05 5.72 -22.96
C GLY A 123 -15.96 6.03 -21.76
N ALA A 124 -15.52 5.74 -20.54
CA ALA A 124 -16.32 5.85 -19.32
C ALA A 124 -16.39 7.29 -18.77
N SER A 125 -15.49 8.18 -19.21
CA SER A 125 -15.45 9.58 -18.75
C SER A 125 -14.98 10.53 -19.88
N PRO A 126 -15.57 11.74 -20.03
CA PRO A 126 -15.23 12.63 -21.14
C PRO A 126 -13.93 13.45 -20.99
N GLY A 127 -13.37 13.64 -19.77
CA GLY A 127 -12.80 14.99 -19.52
C GLY A 127 -11.36 15.19 -19.05
N TYR A 128 -10.68 14.24 -18.39
CA TYR A 128 -9.45 14.61 -17.67
C TYR A 128 -8.32 13.59 -17.82
N TRP A 129 -7.13 14.09 -18.14
CA TRP A 129 -5.88 13.32 -18.22
C TRP A 129 -5.22 13.12 -16.85
N ILE A 130 -5.60 13.95 -15.88
CA ILE A 130 -5.05 13.96 -14.53
C ILE A 130 -6.23 14.06 -13.56
N ALA A 131 -6.33 13.12 -12.63
CA ALA A 131 -7.24 13.22 -11.49
C ALA A 131 -6.58 14.06 -10.41
N PHE A 132 -7.08 15.29 -10.21
CA PHE A 132 -6.60 16.16 -9.14
C PHE A 132 -7.17 15.71 -7.79
N ASP A 133 -6.60 14.62 -7.26
CA ASP A 133 -6.91 14.10 -5.94
C ASP A 133 -5.77 14.45 -4.97
N VAL A 134 -6.04 15.43 -4.09
CA VAL A 134 -5.08 15.87 -3.07
C VAL A 134 -4.68 14.71 -2.15
N SER A 135 -5.59 13.78 -1.86
CA SER A 135 -5.31 12.63 -0.99
C SER A 135 -4.28 11.70 -1.63
N ALA A 136 -4.46 11.38 -2.92
CA ALA A 136 -3.51 10.58 -3.68
C ALA A 136 -2.15 11.29 -3.78
N LEU A 137 -2.12 12.60 -4.06
CA LEU A 137 -0.88 13.36 -4.14
C LEU A 137 -0.11 13.37 -2.81
N VAL A 138 -0.80 13.61 -1.69
CA VAL A 138 -0.20 13.55 -0.35
C VAL A 138 0.32 12.16 -0.04
N LEU A 139 -0.46 11.11 -0.35
CA LEU A 139 -0.04 9.73 -0.12
C LEU A 139 1.19 9.36 -0.97
N GLY A 140 1.27 9.86 -2.20
CA GLY A 140 2.43 9.72 -3.06
C GLY A 140 3.67 10.42 -2.50
N ALA A 141 3.52 11.65 -2.00
CA ALA A 141 4.59 12.39 -1.36
C ALA A 141 5.09 11.69 -0.08
N LEU A 142 4.18 11.14 0.72
CA LEU A 142 4.53 10.32 1.89
C LEU A 142 5.28 9.05 1.47
N GLY A 143 4.81 8.38 0.42
CA GLY A 143 5.47 7.20 -0.13
C GLY A 143 6.93 7.49 -0.55
N LEU A 144 7.14 8.54 -1.34
CA LEU A 144 8.48 8.98 -1.74
C LEU A 144 9.35 9.37 -0.54
N SER A 145 8.77 10.04 0.45
CA SER A 145 9.49 10.42 1.67
C SER A 145 10.00 9.20 2.44
N LEU A 146 9.18 8.14 2.56
CA LEU A 146 9.60 6.87 3.19
C LEU A 146 10.74 6.20 2.42
N THR A 147 10.67 6.20 1.08
CA THR A 147 11.74 5.71 0.21
C THR A 147 13.04 6.48 0.45
N VAL A 148 13.00 7.81 0.53
CA VAL A 148 14.19 8.63 0.82
C VAL A 148 14.78 8.29 2.19
N ILE A 149 13.94 8.18 3.22
CA ILE A 149 14.39 7.81 4.58
C ILE A 149 15.05 6.42 4.56
N ALA A 150 14.50 5.46 3.84
CA ALA A 150 15.08 4.13 3.70
C ALA A 150 16.50 4.17 3.09
N HIS A 151 16.70 5.00 2.06
CA HIS A 151 18.00 5.17 1.42
C HIS A 151 19.02 5.82 2.36
N VAL A 152 18.61 6.84 3.13
CA VAL A 152 19.48 7.51 4.11
C VAL A 152 19.95 6.52 5.17
N PHE A 153 19.04 5.72 5.73
CA PHE A 153 19.43 4.69 6.70
C PHE A 153 20.30 3.59 6.10
N GLY A 154 20.04 3.19 4.86
CA GLY A 154 20.89 2.23 4.15
C GLY A 154 22.33 2.74 3.98
N ARG A 155 22.49 4.02 3.64
CA ARG A 155 23.81 4.66 3.54
C ARG A 155 24.52 4.78 4.89
N ALA A 156 23.78 5.16 5.94
CA ALA A 156 24.35 5.27 7.28
C ALA A 156 24.90 3.91 7.76
N ALA A 157 24.14 2.83 7.57
CA ALA A 157 24.59 1.49 7.93
C ALA A 157 25.80 1.01 7.11
N ALA A 158 25.89 1.41 5.84
CA ALA A 158 27.06 1.09 5.00
C ALA A 158 28.32 1.81 5.48
N LEU A 159 28.20 3.09 5.87
CA LEU A 159 29.31 3.87 6.43
C LEU A 159 29.76 3.34 7.79
N GLU A 160 28.82 2.92 8.63
CA GLU A 160 29.13 2.28 9.93
C GLU A 160 29.93 0.98 9.73
N ALA A 161 29.52 0.14 8.77
CA ALA A 161 30.25 -1.08 8.43
C ALA A 161 31.66 -0.82 7.91
N GLU A 162 31.85 0.25 7.12
CA GLU A 162 33.18 0.63 6.62
C GLU A 162 34.10 1.12 7.76
N LEU A 163 33.55 1.85 8.74
CA LEU A 163 34.32 2.29 9.91
C LEU A 163 34.71 1.12 10.82
N ASP A 164 33.82 0.14 11.01
CA ASP A 164 34.10 -1.09 11.76
C ASP A 164 35.18 -1.97 11.09
N GLU A 165 35.43 -1.82 9.78
CA GLU A 165 36.52 -2.52 9.08
C GLU A 165 37.89 -1.83 9.26
N ILE A 166 37.92 -0.52 9.58
CA ILE A 166 39.15 0.27 9.70
C ILE A 166 39.72 0.24 11.14
N PHE A 167 38.87 0.08 12.15
CA PHE A 167 39.24 0.10 13.58
C PHE A 167 39.20 -1.29 14.22
#